data_AF-A0A536T616-F1
#
_entry.id   AF-A0A536T616-F1
#
_cell.length_a   1.000
_cell.length_b   1.000
_cell.length_c   1.000
_cell.angle_alpha   90.00
_cell.angle_beta   90.00
_cell.angle_gamma   90.00
#
_symmetry.space_group_name_H-M   'P 1'
#
loop_
_entity.id
_entity.type
_entity.pdbx_description
1 polymer ?
#
loop_
_entity_poly.entity_id
_entity_poly.type
_entity_poly.pdbx_seq_one_letter_code
_entity_poly.pdbx_strand_id
1 'polypeptide(L)' 'MLENDLILERFLDARGEAITDGEIAALDRLLELSDNELWDLLSGRQEHEDAAVKPLLEALRAV' A
#
# COMPACT_ATOMS: atom_id res chain seq x y z
N MET A 1 -9.96 12.86 1.22
CA MET A 1 -9.22 11.75 1.83
C MET A 1 -10.22 10.61 1.86
N LEU A 2 -10.30 9.90 0.74
CA LEU A 2 -11.36 8.91 0.42
C LEU A 2 -10.92 8.11 -0.82
N GLU A 3 -10.12 8.74 -1.69
CA GLU A 3 -9.53 8.07 -2.85
C GLU A 3 -8.48 7.04 -2.43
N ASN A 4 -7.65 7.35 -1.42
CA ASN A 4 -6.72 6.39 -0.82
C ASN A 4 -7.44 5.17 -0.24
N ASP A 5 -8.55 5.39 0.47
CA ASP A 5 -9.35 4.30 1.06
C ASP A 5 -9.91 3.37 -0.03
N LEU A 6 -10.45 3.92 -1.12
CA LEU A 6 -11.01 3.12 -2.21
C LEU A 6 -9.94 2.29 -2.93
N ILE A 7 -8.73 2.84 -3.09
CA ILE A 7 -7.59 2.11 -3.69
C ILE A 7 -7.16 0.96 -2.78
N LEU A 8 -7.05 1.22 -1.47
CA LEU A 8 -6.71 0.21 -0.48
C LEU A 8 -7.77 -0.90 -0.41
N GLU A 9 -9.05 -0.54 -0.42
CA GLU A 9 -10.17 -1.49 -0.38
C GLU A 9 -10.16 -2.39 -1.62
N ARG A 10 -9.97 -1.81 -2.82
CA ARG A 10 -9.92 -2.56 -4.08
C ARG A 10 -8.67 -3.45 -4.20
N PHE A 11 -7.55 -2.99 -3.65
CA PHE A 11 -6.33 -3.77 -3.54
C PHE A 11 -6.50 -4.96 -2.59
N LEU A 12 -7.10 -4.72 -1.42
CA LEU A 12 -7.40 -5.76 -0.44
C LEU A 12 -8.43 -6.76 -0.95
N ASP A 13 -9.42 -6.34 -1.73
CA ASP A 13 -10.38 -7.24 -2.38
C ASP A 13 -9.67 -8.14 -3.41
N ALA A 14 -8.72 -7.59 -4.18
CA ALA A 14 -7.97 -8.33 -5.20
C ALA A 14 -6.87 -9.25 -4.63
N ARG A 15 -6.21 -8.84 -3.54
CA ARG A 15 -5.09 -9.57 -2.93
C ARG A 15 -5.47 -10.32 -1.65
N GLY A 16 -6.63 -10.07 -1.06
CA GLY A 16 -6.98 -10.49 0.31
C GLY A 16 -6.89 -12.00 0.57
N GLU A 17 -7.22 -12.84 -0.42
CA GLU A 17 -7.06 -14.30 -0.29
C GLU A 17 -5.66 -14.81 -0.64
N ALA A 18 -4.84 -14.00 -1.31
CA ALA A 18 -3.49 -14.34 -1.77
C ALA A 18 -2.38 -13.57 -1.05
N ILE A 19 -2.75 -12.73 -0.08
CA ILE A 19 -1.81 -11.88 0.66
C ILE A 19 -1.02 -12.77 1.63
N THR A 20 0.29 -12.66 1.56
CA THR A 20 1.18 -13.39 2.46
C THR A 20 1.32 -12.68 3.80
N ASP A 21 1.69 -13.39 4.87
CA ASP A 21 1.94 -12.77 6.19
C ASP A 21 2.95 -11.60 6.13
N GLY A 22 3.93 -11.69 5.22
CA GLY A 22 4.89 -10.61 4.98
C GLY A 22 4.26 -9.37 4.34
N GLU A 23 3.35 -9.55 3.40
CA GLU A 23 2.57 -8.46 2.79
C GLU A 23 1.55 -7.87 3.77
N ILE A 24 0.96 -8.68 4.66
CA ILE A 24 0.09 -8.20 5.73
C ILE A 24 0.87 -7.26 6.65
N ALA A 25 2.06 -7.65 7.10
CA ALA A 25 2.91 -6.81 7.95
C ALA A 25 3.35 -5.52 7.24
N ALA A 26 3.60 -5.59 5.93
CA ALA A 26 3.92 -4.42 5.12
C ALA A 26 2.72 -3.47 4.96
N LEU A 27 1.52 -4.01 4.78
CA LEU A 27 0.28 -3.25 4.70
C LEU A 27 -0.03 -2.54 6.01
N ASP A 28 0.15 -3.23 7.15
CA ASP A 28 -0.04 -2.66 8.49
C ASP A 28 0.82 -1.39 8.66
N ARG A 29 2.10 -1.45 8.26
CA ARG A 29 3.01 -0.28 8.26
C ARG A 29 2.53 0.85 7.36
N LEU A 30 1.96 0.55 6.20
CA LEU A 30 1.40 1.59 5.31
C LEU A 30 0.16 2.24 5.90
N LEU A 31 -0.70 1.47 6.57
CA LEU A 31 -1.91 1.98 7.22
C LEU A 31 -1.62 2.82 8.46
N GLU A 32 -0.43 2.69 9.05
CA GLU A 32 0.05 3.59 10.11
C GLU A 32 0.45 4.99 9.60
N LEU A 33 0.69 5.14 8.28
CA LEU A 33 1.09 6.41 7.68
C LEU A 33 -0.09 7.36 7.49
N SER A 34 0.18 8.66 7.49
CA SER A 34 -0.83 9.67 7.15
C SER A 34 -1.21 9.59 5.67
N ASP A 35 -2.45 9.94 5.33
CA ASP A 35 -2.91 10.01 3.93
C ASP A 35 -1.96 10.74 2.98
N ASN A 36 -1.36 11.84 3.43
CA ASN A 36 -0.40 12.61 2.64
C ASN A 36 0.88 11.81 2.35
N GLU A 37 1.39 11.06 3.33
CA GLU A 37 2.58 10.23 3.18
C GLU A 37 2.30 9.06 2.24
N LEU A 38 1.14 8.43 2.42
CA LEU A 38 0.63 7.37 1.54
C LEU A 38 0.51 7.89 0.10
N TRP A 39 -0.02 9.09 -0.09
CA TRP A 39 -0.10 9.74 -1.40
C TRP A 39 1.28 10.03 -2.00
N ASP A 40 2.23 10.54 -1.22
CA ASP A 40 3.59 10.81 -1.67
C ASP A 40 4.32 9.52 -2.10
N LEU A 41 4.10 8.42 -1.36
CA LEU A 41 4.59 7.09 -1.71
C LEU A 41 3.93 6.55 -2.99
N LEU A 42 2.60 6.65 -3.13
CA LEU A 42 1.89 6.18 -4.33
C LEU A 42 2.26 7.01 -5.58
N SER A 43 2.45 8.31 -5.41
CA SER A 43 2.87 9.25 -6.47
C SER A 43 4.33 9.07 -6.90
N GLY A 44 5.11 8.26 -6.18
CA GLY A 44 6.54 8.09 -6.44
C GLY A 44 7.38 9.31 -6.09
N ARG A 45 6.83 10.24 -5.29
CA ARG A 45 7.56 11.37 -4.72
C ARG A 45 8.43 10.94 -3.54
N GLN A 46 8.00 9.89 -2.86
CA GLN A 46 8.74 9.22 -1.78
C GLN A 46 8.89 7.73 -2.09
N GLU A 47 10.02 7.15 -1.70
CA GLU A 47 10.25 5.70 -1.72
C GLU A 47 10.28 5.18 -0.29
N HIS A 48 9.66 4.02 -0.05
CA HIS A 48 9.78 3.34 1.23
C HIS A 48 11.08 2.53 1.25
N GLU A 49 11.88 2.68 2.31
CA GLU A 49 13.15 1.96 2.48
C GLU A 49 12.95 0.44 2.72
N ASP A 50 11.72 0.04 3.01
CA ASP A 50 11.38 -1.31 3.43
C ASP A 50 11.15 -2.21 2.22
N ALA A 51 12.03 -3.19 2.03
CA ALA A 51 11.96 -4.11 0.90
C ALA A 51 10.68 -4.95 0.90
N ALA A 52 10.04 -5.14 2.06
CA ALA A 52 8.76 -5.83 2.17
C ALA A 52 7.59 -4.98 1.67
N VAL A 53 7.68 -3.65 1.76
CA VAL A 53 6.62 -2.71 1.36
C VAL A 53 6.70 -2.35 -0.12
N LYS A 54 7.90 -2.36 -0.71
CA LYS A 54 8.11 -2.10 -2.15
C LYS A 54 7.19 -2.88 -3.09
N PRO A 55 7.09 -4.22 -3.02
CA PRO A 55 6.22 -4.98 -3.92
C PRO A 55 4.73 -4.63 -3.73
N LEU A 56 4.33 -4.29 -2.50
CA LEU A 56 2.97 -3.87 -2.18
C LEU A 56 2.65 -2.51 -2.80
N LEU A 57 3.57 -1.55 -2.70
CA LEU A 57 3.47 -0.23 -3.33
C LEU A 57 3.42 -0.33 -4.85
N GLU A 58 4.23 -1.19 -5.47
CA GLU A 58 4.19 -1.40 -6.92
C GLU A 58 2.86 -2.00 -7.36
N ALA A 59 2.31 -2.94 -6.60
CA ALA A 59 1.01 -3.52 -6.89
C ALA A 59 -0.13 -2.51 -6.73
N LEU A 60 -0.08 -1.65 -5.69
CA LEU A 60 -1.04 -0.54 -5.51
C LEU A 60 -0.98 0.48 -6.65
N ARG A 61 0.21 0.79 -7.17
CA ARG A 61 0.40 1.71 -8.31
C ARG A 61 -0.12 1.16 -9.64
N ALA A 62 -0.31 -0.16 -9.74
CA ALA A 62 -0.77 -0.82 -10.95
C ALA A 62 -2.31 -1.01 -11.03
N VAL A 63 -3.04 -0.67 -9.96
CA VAL A 63 -4.52 -0.76 -9.83
C VAL A 63 -5.24 0.50 -10.29
#